data_AF-A0A1F5B8Z5-F1
#
_entry.id   AF-A0A1F5B8Z5-F1
#
_cell.length_a   1.000
_cell.length_b   1.000
_cell.length_c   1.000
_cell.angle_alpha   90.00
_cell.angle_beta   90.00
_cell.angle_gamma   90.00
#
_symmetry.space_group_name_H-M   'P 1'
#
loop_
_entity.id
_entity.type
_entity.pdbx_description
1 polymer ?
#
loop_
_entity_poly.entity_id
_entity_poly.type
_entity_poly.pdbx_seq_one_letter_code
_entity_poly.pdbx_strand_id
1 'polypeptide(L)'
;ITWTTSFFISNLVVFYFLHAGGMAVKPMGIMFFIWIGIFNYFVIAQFWGFANDLYSDEVGKRTFPLVALGATLGGLVAVLPIMRKLRDILGANWQFKLMLIAGIILFLCIILAWTIHRRDVRKTRQDREKGLAGAEEKAKVQEQPLKAGGGFRLVFKSRYLLLIAVMIGLYNFVNATGEYIITDVTVKQSIASLAPKPAAVPSQQPATLSDGRAADASPDASPALPQRTESKAIHNAFMNYQFLTNLIALLIQLFLVSRIFKWVGIGGALLFLPLIALGGYALISFGAVLVLVRWVKAFENGTDYSLQNTTKAALFLVTKREEKYKAKAAIDTFFVRGGDTLSSLAVFIGAGLLGLPIERYALLNVLVIIVLLVICFKIITAYKKRKAAMDAVAAAAPAA
;
A
#
# COMPACT_ATOMS: atom_id res chain seq x y z
N ILE A 1 -3.67 -10.78 -19.20
CA ILE A 1 -2.74 -9.65 -18.98
C ILE A 1 -2.72 -8.62 -20.11
N THR A 2 -2.39 -8.98 -21.37
CA THR A 2 -2.26 -8.02 -22.49
C THR A 2 -3.47 -7.12 -22.70
N TRP A 3 -4.66 -7.70 -22.93
CA TRP A 3 -5.89 -6.94 -23.16
C TRP A 3 -6.23 -5.98 -22.02
N THR A 4 -6.10 -6.46 -20.79
CA THR A 4 -6.34 -5.67 -19.58
C THR A 4 -5.37 -4.49 -19.47
N THR A 5 -4.07 -4.71 -19.66
CA THR A 5 -3.08 -3.64 -19.59
C THR A 5 -3.29 -2.64 -20.73
N SER A 6 -3.64 -3.11 -21.94
CA SER A 6 -3.99 -2.24 -23.08
C SER A 6 -5.23 -1.38 -22.80
N PHE A 7 -6.25 -1.91 -22.13
CA PHE A 7 -7.40 -1.12 -21.67
C PHE A 7 -7.00 -0.02 -20.68
N PHE A 8 -6.07 -0.30 -19.77
CA PHE A 8 -5.57 0.74 -18.87
C PHE A 8 -4.72 1.80 -19.59
N ILE A 9 -3.90 1.40 -20.56
CA ILE A 9 -3.15 2.33 -21.41
C ILE A 9 -4.11 3.23 -22.20
N SER A 10 -5.17 2.68 -22.81
CA SER A 10 -6.12 3.49 -23.57
C SER A 10 -6.81 4.53 -22.70
N ASN A 11 -7.16 4.20 -21.45
CA ASN A 11 -7.74 5.16 -20.51
C ASN A 11 -6.80 6.33 -20.19
N LEU A 12 -5.50 6.08 -20.01
CA LEU A 12 -4.51 7.15 -19.79
C LEU A 12 -4.42 8.10 -20.98
N VAL A 13 -4.51 7.57 -22.19
CA VAL A 13 -4.57 8.35 -23.43
C VAL A 13 -5.88 9.16 -23.51
N VAL A 14 -7.01 8.57 -23.12
CA VAL A 14 -8.30 9.27 -23.04
C VAL A 14 -8.23 10.46 -22.06
N PHE A 15 -7.67 10.28 -20.86
CA PHE A 15 -7.50 11.40 -19.91
C PHE A 15 -6.68 12.55 -20.49
N TYR A 16 -5.63 12.24 -21.25
CA TYR A 16 -4.82 13.25 -21.93
C TYR A 16 -5.64 14.04 -22.96
N PHE A 17 -6.42 13.34 -23.80
CA PHE A 17 -7.26 13.98 -24.82
C PHE A 17 -8.45 14.73 -24.23
N LEU A 18 -9.07 14.25 -23.16
CA LEU A 18 -10.13 14.97 -22.45
C LEU A 18 -9.63 16.30 -21.91
N HIS A 19 -8.39 16.34 -21.40
CA HIS A 19 -7.76 17.58 -20.97
C HIS A 19 -7.45 18.50 -22.14
N ALA A 20 -6.92 17.96 -23.24
CA ALA A 20 -6.70 18.73 -24.47
C ALA A 20 -8.01 19.33 -25.01
N GLY A 21 -9.13 18.63 -24.84
CA GLY A 21 -10.48 19.08 -25.18
C GLY A 21 -11.12 20.08 -24.20
N GLY A 22 -10.38 20.56 -23.19
CA GLY A 22 -10.83 21.64 -22.30
C GLY A 22 -11.69 21.20 -21.11
N MET A 23 -11.78 19.89 -20.80
CA MET A 23 -12.51 19.44 -19.62
C MET A 23 -11.86 19.93 -18.32
N ALA A 24 -12.67 20.34 -17.35
CA ALA A 24 -12.21 20.85 -16.07
C ALA A 24 -11.39 19.82 -15.28
N VAL A 25 -10.36 20.29 -14.56
CA VAL A 25 -9.42 19.43 -13.81
C VAL A 25 -10.08 18.71 -12.63
N LYS A 26 -11.02 19.36 -11.93
CA LYS A 26 -11.68 18.79 -10.74
C LYS A 26 -12.39 17.44 -11.01
N PRO A 27 -13.35 17.34 -11.96
CA PRO A 27 -14.01 16.07 -12.24
C PRO A 27 -13.04 15.02 -12.80
N MET A 28 -12.01 15.43 -13.55
CA MET A 28 -10.97 14.50 -13.99
C MET A 28 -10.15 13.93 -12.85
N GLY A 29 -9.84 14.72 -11.81
CA GLY A 29 -9.19 14.22 -10.61
C GLY A 29 -10.01 13.11 -9.91
N ILE A 30 -11.33 13.29 -9.81
CA ILE A 30 -12.23 12.29 -9.22
C ILE A 30 -12.27 11.02 -10.07
N MET A 31 -12.47 11.15 -11.39
CA MET A 31 -12.47 10.01 -12.32
C MET A 31 -11.13 9.27 -12.30
N PHE A 32 -10.02 10.00 -12.29
CA PHE A 32 -8.68 9.42 -12.20
C PHE A 32 -8.45 8.71 -10.86
N PHE A 33 -8.97 9.24 -9.76
CA PHE A 33 -8.89 8.61 -8.44
C PHE A 33 -9.64 7.26 -8.39
N ILE A 34 -10.83 7.19 -8.99
CA ILE A 34 -11.57 5.93 -9.11
C ILE A 34 -10.80 4.96 -10.02
N TRP A 35 -10.33 5.46 -11.16
CA TRP A 35 -9.57 4.68 -12.14
C TRP A 35 -8.28 4.09 -11.56
N ILE A 36 -7.46 4.89 -10.86
CA ILE A 36 -6.21 4.42 -10.25
C ILE A 36 -6.48 3.39 -9.16
N GLY A 37 -7.59 3.54 -8.42
CA GLY A 37 -8.06 2.56 -7.44
C GLY A 37 -8.43 1.21 -8.06
N ILE A 38 -9.00 1.21 -9.28
CA ILE A 38 -9.28 -0.02 -10.04
C ILE A 38 -7.97 -0.60 -10.60
N PHE A 39 -7.16 0.24 -11.26
CA PHE A 39 -5.88 -0.12 -11.86
C PHE A 39 -4.95 -0.82 -10.87
N ASN A 40 -4.73 -0.21 -9.69
CA ASN A 40 -3.80 -0.72 -8.68
C ASN A 40 -4.11 -2.15 -8.26
N TYR A 41 -5.38 -2.55 -8.23
CA TYR A 41 -5.75 -3.90 -7.80
C TYR A 41 -5.78 -4.87 -8.97
N PHE A 42 -6.34 -4.44 -10.09
CA PHE A 42 -6.50 -5.31 -11.24
C PHE A 42 -5.15 -5.70 -11.85
N VAL A 43 -4.21 -4.75 -11.95
CA VAL A 43 -2.87 -5.03 -12.48
C VAL A 43 -2.06 -5.92 -11.54
N ILE A 44 -2.11 -5.68 -10.23
CA ILE A 44 -1.43 -6.53 -9.25
C ILE A 44 -1.98 -7.96 -9.29
N ALA A 45 -3.31 -8.13 -9.34
CA ALA A 45 -3.94 -9.44 -9.42
C ALA A 45 -3.58 -10.18 -10.73
N GLN A 46 -3.60 -9.49 -11.87
CA GLN A 46 -3.22 -10.05 -13.16
C GLN A 46 -1.73 -10.42 -13.21
N PHE A 47 -0.87 -9.58 -12.64
CA PHE A 47 0.56 -9.83 -12.55
C PHE A 47 0.85 -11.11 -11.76
N TRP A 48 0.27 -11.23 -10.56
CA TRP A 48 0.45 -12.43 -9.74
C TRP A 48 -0.18 -13.66 -10.38
N GLY A 49 -1.36 -13.53 -11.02
CA GLY A 49 -1.95 -14.61 -11.80
C GLY A 49 -0.98 -15.14 -12.86
N PHE A 50 -0.49 -14.25 -13.73
CA PHE A 50 0.48 -14.60 -14.77
C PHE A 50 1.79 -15.19 -14.20
N ALA A 51 2.33 -14.61 -13.13
CA ALA A 51 3.55 -15.13 -12.50
C ALA A 51 3.36 -16.56 -11.94
N ASN A 52 2.17 -16.87 -11.41
CA ASN A 52 1.86 -18.20 -10.89
C ASN A 52 1.58 -19.24 -11.99
N ASP A 53 1.16 -18.78 -13.16
CA ASP A 53 0.97 -19.63 -14.34
C ASP A 53 2.32 -20.00 -14.98
N LEU A 54 3.30 -19.08 -14.94
CA LEU A 54 4.64 -19.33 -15.50
C LEU A 54 5.57 -20.09 -14.55
N TYR A 55 5.65 -19.70 -13.29
CA TYR A 55 6.71 -20.18 -12.39
C TYR A 55 6.24 -21.32 -11.48
N SER A 56 7.04 -22.39 -11.43
CA SER A 56 6.88 -23.48 -10.46
C SER A 56 7.22 -23.03 -9.04
N ASP A 57 6.78 -23.80 -8.02
CA ASP A 57 6.91 -23.40 -6.60
C ASP A 57 8.37 -23.21 -6.15
N GLU A 58 9.31 -24.04 -6.65
CA GLU A 58 10.73 -23.94 -6.31
C GLU A 58 11.38 -22.68 -6.86
N VAL A 59 11.06 -22.32 -8.11
CA VAL A 59 11.60 -21.11 -8.76
C VAL A 59 10.95 -19.87 -8.15
N GLY A 60 9.63 -19.89 -7.95
CA GLY A 60 8.87 -18.79 -7.36
C GLY A 60 9.39 -18.36 -5.99
N LYS A 61 9.84 -19.31 -5.14
CA LYS A 61 10.43 -19.00 -3.81
C LYS A 61 11.64 -18.08 -3.89
N ARG A 62 12.45 -18.17 -4.95
CA ARG A 62 13.65 -17.33 -5.14
C ARG A 62 13.32 -16.06 -5.92
N THR A 63 12.45 -16.17 -6.92
CA THR A 63 12.17 -15.07 -7.86
C THR A 63 11.13 -14.07 -7.33
N PHE A 64 10.06 -14.53 -6.65
CA PHE A 64 8.97 -13.63 -6.21
C PHE A 64 9.41 -12.57 -5.20
N PRO A 65 10.30 -12.85 -4.22
CA PRO A 65 10.84 -11.80 -3.36
C PRO A 65 11.61 -10.72 -4.15
N LEU A 66 12.41 -11.11 -5.16
CA LEU A 66 13.11 -10.16 -6.03
C LEU A 66 12.15 -9.30 -6.84
N VAL A 67 11.05 -9.87 -7.31
CA VAL A 67 9.98 -9.10 -7.98
C VAL A 67 9.31 -8.12 -7.02
N ALA A 68 9.02 -8.54 -5.78
CA ALA A 68 8.41 -7.69 -4.77
C ALA A 68 9.31 -6.49 -4.40
N LEU A 69 10.64 -6.66 -4.41
CA LEU A 69 11.59 -5.55 -4.29
C LEU A 69 11.40 -4.51 -5.41
N GLY A 70 11.07 -4.95 -6.63
CA GLY A 70 10.76 -4.05 -7.75
C GLY A 70 9.61 -3.10 -7.46
N ALA A 71 8.54 -3.56 -6.79
CA ALA A 71 7.43 -2.69 -6.37
C ALA A 71 7.88 -1.62 -5.36
N THR A 72 8.71 -2.01 -4.40
CA THR A 72 9.27 -1.09 -3.39
C THR A 72 10.20 -0.05 -4.03
N LEU A 73 11.04 -0.49 -4.99
CA LEU A 73 11.91 0.40 -5.75
C LEU A 73 11.10 1.38 -6.61
N GLY A 74 10.01 0.95 -7.25
CA GLY A 74 9.11 1.84 -7.98
C GLY A 74 8.53 2.94 -7.09
N GLY A 75 8.10 2.58 -5.87
CA GLY A 75 7.64 3.52 -4.86
C GLY A 75 8.73 4.53 -4.45
N LEU A 76 9.98 4.09 -4.30
CA LEU A 76 11.11 4.97 -3.99
C LEU A 76 11.42 5.93 -5.15
N VAL A 77 11.47 5.42 -6.38
CA VAL A 77 11.74 6.21 -7.59
C VAL A 77 10.69 7.32 -7.77
N ALA A 78 9.43 7.06 -7.43
CA ALA A 78 8.35 8.06 -7.48
C ALA A 78 8.56 9.26 -6.54
N VAL A 79 9.33 9.11 -5.47
CA VAL A 79 9.62 10.19 -4.49
C VAL A 79 11.01 10.82 -4.68
N LEU A 80 11.81 10.33 -5.62
CA LEU A 80 13.16 10.86 -5.86
C LEU A 80 13.13 12.29 -6.44
N PRO A 81 14.16 13.12 -6.16
CA PRO A 81 14.26 14.49 -6.71
C PRO A 81 14.23 14.56 -8.24
N ILE A 82 14.57 13.45 -8.92
CA ILE A 82 14.48 13.35 -10.38
C ILE A 82 13.06 13.58 -10.89
N MET A 83 12.03 13.24 -10.11
CA MET A 83 10.63 13.50 -10.47
C MET A 83 10.32 15.01 -10.46
N ARG A 84 11.00 15.80 -9.61
CA ARG A 84 10.89 17.27 -9.66
C ARG A 84 11.52 17.82 -10.93
N LYS A 85 12.73 17.37 -11.28
CA LYS A 85 13.37 17.74 -12.55
C LYS A 85 12.50 17.35 -13.75
N LEU A 86 11.91 16.16 -13.73
CA LEU A 86 11.03 15.68 -14.79
C LEU A 86 9.78 16.55 -14.93
N ARG A 87 9.15 16.93 -13.81
CA ARG A 87 8.04 17.90 -13.81
C ARG A 87 8.46 19.22 -14.44
N ASP A 88 9.63 19.74 -14.08
CA ASP A 88 10.11 21.03 -14.56
C ASP A 88 10.41 20.98 -16.08
N ILE A 89 10.94 19.85 -16.59
CA ILE A 89 11.15 19.60 -18.03
C ILE A 89 9.80 19.49 -18.77
N LEU A 90 8.82 18.81 -18.18
CA LEU A 90 7.50 18.61 -18.79
C LEU A 90 6.67 19.89 -18.85
N GLY A 91 6.97 20.88 -18.02
CA GLY A 91 6.34 22.21 -18.03
C GLY A 91 4.85 22.19 -17.70
N ALA A 92 4.07 23.06 -18.35
CA ALA A 92 2.63 23.11 -18.16
C ALA A 92 1.97 21.75 -18.46
N ASN A 93 0.94 21.41 -17.68
CA ASN A 93 0.17 20.16 -17.81
C ASN A 93 0.99 18.87 -17.63
N TRP A 94 2.09 18.94 -16.88
CA TRP A 94 2.96 17.80 -16.57
C TRP A 94 2.20 16.54 -16.11
N GLN A 95 1.13 16.70 -15.32
CA GLN A 95 0.32 15.59 -14.81
C GLN A 95 -0.26 14.71 -15.93
N PHE A 96 -0.74 15.32 -17.03
CA PHE A 96 -1.31 14.59 -18.17
C PHE A 96 -0.21 14.00 -19.06
N LYS A 97 0.92 14.69 -19.20
CA LYS A 97 2.08 14.15 -19.93
C LYS A 97 2.68 12.94 -19.20
N LEU A 98 2.71 12.95 -17.87
CA LEU A 98 3.12 11.79 -17.07
C LEU A 98 2.20 10.57 -17.30
N MET A 99 0.90 10.77 -17.53
CA MET A 99 -0.01 9.66 -17.86
C MET A 99 0.42 8.96 -19.16
N LEU A 100 0.86 9.72 -20.17
CA LEU A 100 1.39 9.14 -21.41
C LEU A 100 2.70 8.37 -21.18
N ILE A 101 3.61 8.93 -20.37
CA ILE A 101 4.86 8.24 -19.98
C ILE A 101 4.55 6.94 -19.24
N ALA A 102 3.59 6.95 -18.31
CA ALA A 102 3.12 5.74 -17.64
C ALA A 102 2.53 4.73 -18.64
N GLY A 103 1.78 5.19 -19.64
CA GLY A 103 1.29 4.35 -20.74
C GLY A 103 2.43 3.67 -21.53
N ILE A 104 3.50 4.40 -21.83
CA ILE A 104 4.70 3.85 -22.50
C ILE A 104 5.37 2.78 -21.64
N ILE A 105 5.54 3.04 -20.34
CA ILE A 105 6.12 2.08 -19.40
C ILE A 105 5.26 0.80 -19.34
N LEU A 106 3.94 0.94 -19.26
CA LEU A 106 3.03 -0.21 -19.27
C LEU A 106 3.07 -0.98 -20.59
N PHE A 107 3.23 -0.29 -21.72
CA PHE A 107 3.41 -0.93 -23.02
C PHE A 107 4.72 -1.72 -23.08
N LEU A 108 5.81 -1.18 -22.55
CA LEU A 108 7.07 -1.91 -22.40
C LEU A 108 6.90 -3.15 -21.50
N CYS A 109 6.10 -3.07 -20.43
CA CYS A 109 5.75 -4.24 -19.60
C CYS A 109 5.00 -5.32 -20.40
N ILE A 110 4.10 -4.94 -21.32
CA ILE A 110 3.43 -5.90 -22.21
C ILE A 110 4.46 -6.60 -23.11
N ILE A 111 5.39 -5.85 -23.71
CA ILE A 111 6.45 -6.42 -24.57
C ILE A 111 7.32 -7.39 -23.77
N LEU A 112 7.71 -7.03 -22.55
CA LEU A 112 8.48 -7.89 -21.65
C LEU A 112 7.70 -9.17 -21.30
N ALA A 113 6.43 -9.06 -20.91
CA ALA A 113 5.58 -10.21 -20.59
C ALA A 113 5.43 -11.15 -21.80
N TRP A 114 5.23 -10.60 -23.00
CA TRP A 114 5.15 -11.38 -24.24
C TRP A 114 6.48 -12.06 -24.56
N THR A 115 7.60 -11.37 -24.39
CA THR A 115 8.94 -11.93 -24.61
C THR A 115 9.24 -13.07 -23.65
N ILE A 116 8.87 -12.91 -22.37
CA ILE A 116 9.03 -13.95 -21.34
C ILE A 116 8.15 -15.17 -21.68
N HIS A 117 6.87 -14.95 -21.97
CA HIS A 117 5.96 -16.04 -22.32
C HIS A 117 6.41 -16.78 -23.58
N ARG A 118 6.83 -16.07 -24.63
CA ARG A 118 7.35 -16.67 -25.86
C ARG A 118 8.64 -17.47 -25.63
N ARG A 119 9.54 -16.98 -24.77
CA ARG A 119 10.75 -17.72 -24.36
C ARG A 119 10.40 -18.98 -23.58
N ASP A 120 9.44 -18.91 -22.68
CA ASP A 120 9.02 -20.05 -21.85
C ASP A 120 8.35 -21.14 -22.69
N VAL A 121 7.40 -20.78 -23.56
CA VAL A 121 6.77 -21.70 -24.52
C VAL A 121 7.81 -22.36 -25.43
N ARG A 122 8.82 -21.61 -25.90
CA ARG A 122 9.91 -22.17 -26.72
C ARG A 122 10.77 -23.15 -25.94
N LYS A 123 11.03 -22.89 -24.65
CA LYS A 123 11.81 -23.77 -23.78
C LYS A 123 11.05 -25.07 -23.49
N THR A 124 9.77 -24.98 -23.12
CA THR A 124 8.92 -26.16 -22.89
C THR A 124 8.80 -27.03 -24.15
N ARG A 125 8.69 -26.40 -25.33
CA ARG A 125 8.69 -27.11 -26.61
C ARG A 125 10.02 -27.83 -26.88
N GLN A 126 11.16 -27.18 -26.61
CA GLN A 126 12.48 -27.80 -26.76
C GLN A 126 12.72 -28.95 -25.78
N ASP A 127 12.26 -28.82 -24.53
CA ASP A 127 12.37 -29.87 -23.52
C ASP A 127 11.51 -31.09 -23.88
N ARG A 128 10.35 -30.86 -24.52
CA ARG A 128 9.47 -31.90 -25.07
C ARG A 128 10.09 -32.58 -26.30
N GLU A 129 10.71 -31.82 -27.20
CA GLU A 129 11.41 -32.34 -28.39
C GLU A 129 12.66 -33.16 -28.02
N LYS A 130 13.30 -32.88 -26.87
CA LYS A 130 14.48 -33.61 -26.39
C LYS A 130 14.18 -34.92 -25.65
N GLY A 131 12.91 -35.30 -25.48
CA GLY A 131 12.54 -36.60 -24.89
C GLY A 131 13.03 -36.82 -23.44
N LEU A 132 13.29 -35.75 -22.69
CA LEU A 132 13.72 -35.85 -21.28
C LEU A 132 12.60 -36.50 -20.44
N ALA A 133 12.86 -37.69 -19.90
CA ALA A 133 11.95 -38.38 -19.00
C ALA A 133 11.55 -37.45 -17.83
N GLY A 134 10.25 -37.21 -17.66
CA GLY A 134 9.69 -36.27 -16.66
C GLY A 134 9.25 -34.90 -17.21
N ALA A 135 9.56 -34.57 -18.48
CA ALA A 135 9.10 -33.33 -19.11
C ALA A 135 7.57 -33.28 -19.28
N GLU A 136 6.93 -34.40 -19.61
CA GLU A 136 5.46 -34.49 -19.71
C GLU A 136 4.76 -34.39 -18.36
N GLU A 137 5.38 -34.90 -17.29
CA GLU A 137 4.81 -34.84 -15.94
C GLU A 137 4.97 -33.43 -15.32
N LYS A 138 6.14 -32.79 -15.51
CA LYS A 138 6.33 -31.37 -15.17
C LYS A 138 5.38 -30.46 -15.97
N ALA A 139 5.23 -30.70 -17.27
CA ALA A 139 4.31 -29.94 -18.12
C ALA A 139 2.85 -30.12 -17.67
N LYS A 140 2.40 -31.34 -17.33
CA LYS A 140 1.04 -31.58 -16.80
C LYS A 140 0.76 -30.85 -15.48
N VAL A 141 1.74 -30.72 -14.59
CA VAL A 141 1.59 -29.99 -13.32
C VAL A 141 1.59 -28.47 -13.54
N GLN A 142 2.30 -27.98 -14.56
CA GLN A 142 2.39 -26.55 -14.92
C GLN A 142 1.18 -26.08 -15.75
N GLU A 143 0.69 -26.91 -16.67
CA GLU A 143 -0.39 -26.60 -17.62
C GLU A 143 -1.80 -26.74 -17.07
N GLN A 144 -2.03 -27.39 -15.91
CA GLN A 144 -3.39 -27.45 -15.36
C GLN A 144 -3.82 -26.06 -14.87
N PRO A 145 -4.74 -25.38 -15.58
CA PRO A 145 -5.28 -24.12 -15.08
C PRO A 145 -5.99 -24.41 -13.77
N LEU A 146 -5.73 -23.58 -12.75
CA LEU A 146 -6.49 -23.62 -11.50
C LEU A 146 -7.98 -23.59 -11.85
N LYS A 147 -8.74 -24.67 -11.54
CA LYS A 147 -10.18 -24.78 -11.85
C LYS A 147 -10.88 -23.47 -11.48
N ALA A 148 -11.64 -22.89 -12.40
CA ALA A 148 -12.34 -21.63 -12.17
C ALA A 148 -13.27 -21.75 -10.94
N GLY A 149 -13.16 -20.82 -10.00
CA GLY A 149 -14.00 -20.76 -8.81
C GLY A 149 -13.45 -21.48 -7.56
N GLY A 150 -14.05 -21.13 -6.41
CA GLY A 150 -13.82 -21.78 -5.12
C GLY A 150 -12.90 -21.06 -4.14
N GLY A 151 -12.26 -19.94 -4.50
CA GLY A 151 -11.39 -19.18 -3.59
C GLY A 151 -12.08 -18.73 -2.30
N PHE A 152 -13.29 -18.16 -2.42
CA PHE A 152 -14.13 -17.79 -1.28
C PHE A 152 -14.50 -18.99 -0.41
N ARG A 153 -15.00 -20.07 -1.03
CA ARG A 153 -15.34 -21.31 -0.31
C ARG A 153 -14.12 -21.87 0.45
N LEU A 154 -12.94 -21.75 -0.13
CA LEU A 154 -11.70 -22.22 0.47
C LEU A 154 -11.29 -21.39 1.69
N VAL A 155 -11.44 -20.07 1.61
CA VAL A 155 -11.23 -19.15 2.75
C VAL A 155 -12.17 -19.52 3.91
N PHE A 156 -13.47 -19.67 3.64
CA PHE A 156 -14.46 -19.96 4.69
C PHE A 156 -14.37 -21.41 5.24
N LYS A 157 -13.89 -22.37 4.43
CA LYS A 157 -13.73 -23.77 4.87
C LYS A 157 -12.50 -23.97 5.76
N SER A 158 -11.42 -23.21 5.52
CA SER A 158 -10.18 -23.35 6.28
C SER A 158 -10.09 -22.29 7.37
N ARG A 159 -10.22 -22.71 8.65
CA ARG A 159 -10.07 -21.81 9.80
C ARG A 159 -8.76 -21.01 9.75
N TYR A 160 -7.68 -21.61 9.26
CA TYR A 160 -6.39 -20.93 9.12
C TYR A 160 -6.44 -19.79 8.09
N LEU A 161 -7.02 -20.05 6.91
CA LEU A 161 -7.15 -19.03 5.86
C LEU A 161 -8.13 -17.94 6.25
N LEU A 162 -9.22 -18.29 6.94
CA LEU A 162 -10.16 -17.31 7.48
C LEU A 162 -9.49 -16.38 8.50
N LEU A 163 -8.64 -16.91 9.39
CA LEU A 163 -7.89 -16.07 10.34
C LEU A 163 -6.96 -15.11 9.60
N ILE A 164 -6.23 -15.56 8.57
CA ILE A 164 -5.40 -14.69 7.72
C ILE A 164 -6.25 -13.63 7.01
N ALA A 165 -7.41 -14.02 6.49
CA ALA A 165 -8.33 -13.13 5.79
C ALA A 165 -8.86 -12.00 6.70
N VAL A 166 -9.36 -12.36 7.88
CA VAL A 166 -9.83 -11.40 8.88
C VAL A 166 -8.68 -10.50 9.35
N MET A 167 -7.51 -11.09 9.62
CA MET A 167 -6.32 -10.33 9.99
C MET A 167 -5.97 -9.26 8.95
N ILE A 168 -5.97 -9.61 7.66
CA ILE A 168 -5.68 -8.66 6.57
C ILE A 168 -6.76 -7.58 6.50
N GLY A 169 -8.04 -7.93 6.59
CA GLY A 169 -9.13 -6.95 6.59
C GLY A 169 -9.05 -5.97 7.76
N LEU A 170 -8.74 -6.44 8.96
CA LEU A 170 -8.54 -5.58 10.13
C LEU A 170 -7.29 -4.71 10.01
N TYR A 171 -6.18 -5.25 9.48
CA TYR A 171 -5.00 -4.42 9.19
C TYR A 171 -5.33 -3.30 8.23
N ASN A 172 -6.05 -3.60 7.14
CA ASN A 172 -6.46 -2.58 6.16
C ASN A 172 -7.39 -1.54 6.79
N PHE A 173 -8.33 -1.95 7.63
CA PHE A 173 -9.19 -1.03 8.37
C PHE A 173 -8.37 -0.07 9.25
N VAL A 174 -7.44 -0.62 10.06
CA VAL A 174 -6.57 0.18 10.94
C VAL A 174 -5.72 1.13 10.13
N ASN A 175 -5.14 0.63 9.03
CA ASN A 175 -4.29 1.40 8.16
C ASN A 175 -5.02 2.57 7.51
N ALA A 176 -6.19 2.31 6.92
CA ALA A 176 -7.02 3.32 6.26
C ALA A 176 -7.55 4.37 7.26
N THR A 177 -7.93 3.96 8.47
CA THR A 177 -8.32 4.89 9.55
C THR A 177 -7.10 5.73 9.98
N GLY A 178 -5.92 5.12 10.03
CA GLY A 178 -4.67 5.81 10.26
C GLY A 178 -4.30 6.83 9.19
N GLU A 179 -4.54 6.50 7.91
CA GLU A 179 -4.34 7.42 6.79
C GLU A 179 -5.24 8.65 6.90
N TYR A 180 -6.48 8.47 7.37
CA TYR A 180 -7.35 9.60 7.68
C TYR A 180 -6.77 10.49 8.78
N ILE A 181 -6.27 9.91 9.89
CA ILE A 181 -5.67 10.68 11.00
C ILE A 181 -4.48 11.50 10.51
N ILE A 182 -3.52 10.91 9.80
CA ILE A 182 -2.37 11.67 9.27
C ILE A 182 -2.79 12.70 8.23
N THR A 183 -3.80 12.41 7.41
CA THR A 183 -4.32 13.36 6.43
C THR A 183 -4.89 14.61 7.11
N ASP A 184 -5.77 14.42 8.08
CA ASP A 184 -6.39 15.52 8.83
C ASP A 184 -5.32 16.36 9.56
N VAL A 185 -4.39 15.70 10.26
CA VAL A 185 -3.27 16.35 10.95
C VAL A 185 -2.39 17.15 9.99
N THR A 186 -2.02 16.54 8.85
CA THR A 186 -1.13 17.16 7.86
C THR A 186 -1.78 18.38 7.22
N VAL A 187 -3.07 18.30 6.90
CA VAL A 187 -3.82 19.43 6.34
C VAL A 187 -3.89 20.56 7.36
N LYS A 188 -4.30 20.29 8.60
CA LYS A 188 -4.38 21.29 9.67
C LYS A 188 -3.03 21.97 9.94
N GLN A 189 -1.95 21.20 10.00
CA GLN A 189 -0.60 21.73 10.18
C GLN A 189 -0.13 22.58 9.00
N SER A 190 -0.39 22.14 7.77
CA SER A 190 0.02 22.86 6.58
C SER A 190 -0.67 24.22 6.52
N ILE A 191 -1.97 24.28 6.84
CA ILE A 191 -2.73 25.53 6.93
C ILE A 191 -2.18 26.42 8.06
N ALA A 192 -1.99 25.86 9.27
CA ALA A 192 -1.47 26.62 10.41
C ALA A 192 -0.06 27.20 10.15
N SER A 193 0.80 26.47 9.44
CA SER A 193 2.16 26.94 9.10
C SER A 193 2.20 28.10 8.10
N LEU A 194 1.09 28.33 7.39
CA LEU A 194 0.93 29.42 6.44
C LEU A 194 0.26 30.66 7.07
N ALA A 195 -0.29 30.54 8.29
CA ALA A 195 -0.89 31.67 8.99
C ALA A 195 0.20 32.74 9.31
N PRO A 196 -0.11 34.04 9.16
CA PRO A 196 0.83 35.10 9.53
C PRO A 196 1.25 34.94 11.00
N LYS A 197 2.56 34.86 11.26
CA LYS A 197 3.05 34.98 12.64
C LYS A 197 2.60 36.33 13.18
N PRO A 198 2.03 36.42 14.41
CA PRO A 198 1.75 37.72 15.00
C PRO A 198 3.03 38.54 14.98
N ALA A 199 2.95 39.74 14.39
CA ALA A 199 4.08 40.65 14.31
C ALA A 199 4.65 40.79 15.73
N ALA A 200 5.95 40.50 15.89
CA ALA A 200 6.62 40.80 17.14
C ALA A 200 6.37 42.29 17.42
N VAL A 201 5.69 42.59 18.53
CA VAL A 201 5.48 43.97 18.97
C VAL A 201 6.86 44.61 19.03
N PRO A 202 7.18 45.62 18.18
CA PRO A 202 8.43 46.33 18.31
C PRO A 202 8.44 46.91 19.71
N SER A 203 9.50 46.65 20.48
CA SER A 203 9.73 47.26 21.79
C SER A 203 9.48 48.77 21.67
N GLN A 204 8.40 49.23 22.30
CA GLN A 204 7.98 50.63 22.27
C GLN A 204 9.10 51.50 22.86
N GLN A 205 9.73 52.30 21.99
CA GLN A 205 10.34 53.55 22.41
C GLN A 205 9.21 54.56 22.67
N PRO A 206 9.23 55.31 23.80
CA PRO A 206 8.14 56.21 24.13
C PRO A 206 8.17 57.40 23.16
N ALA A 207 7.29 57.37 22.15
CA ALA A 207 7.04 58.51 21.28
C ALA A 207 5.98 59.41 21.91
N THR A 208 6.32 60.69 21.98
CA THR A 208 5.56 61.80 22.56
C THR A 208 4.16 61.97 21.97
N LEU A 209 3.20 62.24 22.84
CA LEU A 209 1.81 62.60 22.54
C LEU A 209 1.74 63.84 21.62
N SER A 210 1.09 63.72 20.47
CA SER A 210 0.31 64.83 19.88
C SER A 210 -0.78 64.31 18.94
N ASP A 211 -2.00 64.76 19.21
CA ASP A 211 -3.15 64.96 18.33
C ASP A 211 -3.86 63.74 17.68
N GLY A 212 -4.84 63.22 18.44
CA GLY A 212 -6.25 63.40 18.11
C GLY A 212 -6.72 63.08 16.68
N ARG A 213 -6.95 61.80 16.40
CA ARG A 213 -8.11 61.28 15.64
C ARG A 213 -8.19 59.77 15.82
N ALA A 214 -9.20 59.32 16.55
CA ALA A 214 -9.57 57.91 16.63
C ALA A 214 -10.10 57.48 15.25
N ALA A 215 -9.27 56.75 14.50
CA ALA A 215 -9.74 55.96 13.37
C ALA A 215 -10.20 54.61 13.93
N ASP A 216 -11.48 54.31 13.78
CA ASP A 216 -12.08 53.01 14.06
C ASP A 216 -11.42 51.94 13.18
N ALA A 217 -10.34 51.34 13.68
CA ALA A 217 -9.75 50.15 13.08
C ALA A 217 -10.60 48.94 13.50
N SER A 218 -11.51 48.54 12.62
CA SER A 218 -12.10 47.21 12.65
C SER A 218 -10.97 46.16 12.61
N PRO A 219 -11.09 45.01 13.29
CA PRO A 219 -10.07 43.96 13.24
C PRO A 219 -10.15 43.29 11.87
N ASP A 220 -9.51 43.90 10.88
CA ASP A 220 -9.51 43.44 9.50
C ASP A 220 -8.94 42.03 9.40
N ALA A 221 -9.72 41.19 8.74
CA ALA A 221 -9.48 39.80 8.49
C ALA A 221 -8.04 39.55 8.01
N SER A 222 -7.38 38.57 8.61
CA SER A 222 -6.11 38.05 8.10
C SER A 222 -6.25 37.77 6.59
N PRO A 223 -5.31 38.22 5.74
CA PRO A 223 -5.44 38.07 4.30
C PRO A 223 -5.58 36.58 3.94
N ALA A 224 -6.67 36.25 3.24
CA ALA A 224 -6.93 34.89 2.78
C ALA A 224 -5.76 34.41 1.90
N LEU A 225 -5.15 33.29 2.28
CA LEU A 225 -4.03 32.72 1.54
C LEU A 225 -4.47 32.30 0.13
N PRO A 226 -3.63 32.48 -0.91
CA PRO A 226 -3.92 31.94 -2.22
C PRO A 226 -4.02 30.42 -2.16
N GLN A 227 -5.12 29.82 -2.66
CA GLN A 227 -5.35 28.36 -2.68
C GLN A 227 -4.17 27.53 -3.26
N ARG A 228 -3.38 28.12 -4.17
CA ARG A 228 -2.17 27.48 -4.72
C ARG A 228 -1.06 27.26 -3.70
N THR A 229 -0.95 28.12 -2.69
CA THR A 229 0.10 28.04 -1.66
C THR A 229 -0.21 26.93 -0.66
N GLU A 230 -1.46 26.83 -0.22
CA GLU A 230 -1.96 25.75 0.64
C GLU A 230 -1.77 24.37 -0.01
N SER A 231 -2.16 24.25 -1.28
CA SER A 231 -2.01 23.00 -2.04
C SER A 231 -0.54 22.55 -2.16
N LYS A 232 0.41 23.48 -2.34
CA LYS A 232 1.85 23.18 -2.39
C LYS A 232 2.38 22.71 -1.03
N ALA A 233 1.98 23.34 0.06
CA ALA A 233 2.42 22.96 1.41
C ALA A 233 1.94 21.55 1.76
N ILE A 234 0.65 21.28 1.54
CA ILE A 234 0.04 19.96 1.75
C ILE A 234 0.78 18.90 0.90
N HIS A 235 0.96 19.16 -0.40
CA HIS A 235 1.67 18.25 -1.29
C HIS A 235 3.09 17.92 -0.81
N ASN A 236 3.86 18.93 -0.41
CA ASN A 236 5.22 18.72 0.09
C ASN A 236 5.24 17.91 1.39
N ALA A 237 4.30 18.14 2.29
CA ALA A 237 4.19 17.37 3.52
C ALA A 237 3.92 15.88 3.25
N PHE A 238 2.98 15.57 2.34
CA PHE A 238 2.71 14.20 1.92
C PHE A 238 3.91 13.55 1.22
N MET A 239 4.62 14.27 0.35
CA MET A 239 5.84 13.76 -0.31
C MET A 239 6.92 13.41 0.72
N ASN A 240 7.12 14.27 1.73
CA ASN A 240 8.08 14.02 2.81
C ASN A 240 7.68 12.85 3.71
N TYR A 241 6.38 12.68 3.95
CA TYR A 241 5.83 11.53 4.67
C TYR A 241 6.02 10.22 3.88
N GLN A 242 5.71 10.22 2.58
CA GLN A 242 5.86 9.04 1.72
C GLN A 242 7.33 8.65 1.56
N PHE A 243 8.23 9.63 1.40
CA PHE A 243 9.67 9.38 1.33
C PHE A 243 10.17 8.69 2.60
N LEU A 244 9.79 9.20 3.78
CA LEU A 244 10.17 8.61 5.07
C LEU A 244 9.66 7.17 5.20
N THR A 245 8.40 6.93 4.81
CA THR A 245 7.79 5.59 4.81
C THR A 245 8.57 4.61 3.94
N ASN A 246 8.89 5.00 2.71
CA ASN A 246 9.64 4.15 1.77
C ASN A 246 11.08 3.91 2.24
N LEU A 247 11.72 4.91 2.85
CA LEU A 247 13.04 4.76 3.43
C LEU A 247 13.04 3.77 4.59
N ILE A 248 12.09 3.89 5.52
CA ILE A 248 11.92 2.94 6.64
C ILE A 248 11.64 1.53 6.11
N ALA A 249 10.74 1.39 5.14
CA ALA A 249 10.45 0.10 4.51
C ALA A 249 11.71 -0.54 3.93
N LEU A 250 12.51 0.23 3.19
CA LEU A 250 13.76 -0.25 2.60
C LEU A 250 14.76 -0.70 3.68
N LEU A 251 14.96 0.10 4.72
CA LEU A 251 15.87 -0.24 5.82
C LEU A 251 15.42 -1.50 6.57
N ILE A 252 14.12 -1.61 6.88
CA ILE A 252 13.58 -2.82 7.49
C ILE A 252 13.79 -4.01 6.56
N GLN A 253 13.47 -3.87 5.27
CA GLN A 253 13.58 -4.94 4.28
C GLN A 253 15.02 -5.45 4.14
N LEU A 254 15.99 -4.56 4.02
CA LEU A 254 17.40 -4.91 3.79
C LEU A 254 18.08 -5.47 5.04
N PHE A 255 17.79 -4.90 6.21
CA PHE A 255 18.55 -5.20 7.42
C PHE A 255 17.77 -6.03 8.44
N LEU A 256 16.48 -5.77 8.64
CA LEU A 256 15.74 -6.34 9.75
C LEU A 256 14.98 -7.61 9.36
N VAL A 257 14.39 -7.69 8.16
CA VAL A 257 13.54 -8.84 7.77
C VAL A 257 14.27 -10.18 7.91
N SER A 258 15.46 -10.31 7.32
CA SER A 258 16.26 -11.54 7.40
C SER A 258 16.65 -11.89 8.84
N ARG A 259 17.03 -10.89 9.65
CA ARG A 259 17.40 -11.07 11.06
C ARG A 259 16.19 -11.48 11.91
N ILE A 260 15.06 -10.81 11.76
CA ILE A 260 13.82 -11.15 12.49
C ILE A 260 13.39 -12.57 12.12
N PHE A 261 13.43 -12.95 10.84
CA PHE A 261 13.04 -14.31 10.43
C PHE A 261 13.98 -15.38 10.98
N LYS A 262 15.29 -15.10 11.07
CA LYS A 262 16.27 -16.04 11.62
C LYS A 262 16.14 -16.20 13.14
N TRP A 263 15.95 -15.10 13.88
CA TRP A 263 16.03 -15.11 15.35
C TRP A 263 14.66 -15.26 16.02
N VAL A 264 13.64 -14.61 15.47
CA VAL A 264 12.28 -14.58 16.04
C VAL A 264 11.35 -15.57 15.32
N GLY A 265 11.62 -15.85 14.03
CA GLY A 265 10.81 -16.72 13.19
C GLY A 265 9.56 -16.04 12.62
N ILE A 266 8.92 -16.70 11.66
CA ILE A 266 7.75 -16.20 10.93
C ILE A 266 6.57 -15.88 11.86
N GLY A 267 6.38 -16.69 12.90
CA GLY A 267 5.30 -16.49 13.87
C GLY A 267 5.47 -15.20 14.66
N GLY A 268 6.64 -14.95 15.25
CA GLY A 268 6.85 -13.72 16.01
C GLY A 268 7.02 -12.49 15.12
N ALA A 269 7.51 -12.63 13.88
CA ALA A 269 7.52 -11.56 12.89
C ALA A 269 6.12 -10.95 12.66
N LEU A 270 5.06 -11.77 12.76
CA LEU A 270 3.67 -11.34 12.60
C LEU A 270 3.20 -10.34 13.67
N LEU A 271 3.87 -10.31 14.83
CA LEU A 271 3.48 -9.46 15.96
C LEU A 271 4.12 -8.07 15.91
N PHE A 272 5.14 -7.84 15.07
CA PHE A 272 5.83 -6.54 15.02
C PHE A 272 4.90 -5.40 14.59
N LEU A 273 4.21 -5.55 13.46
CA LEU A 273 3.29 -4.53 12.96
C LEU A 273 2.19 -4.16 13.98
N PRO A 274 1.42 -5.11 14.54
CA PRO A 274 0.35 -4.75 15.48
C PRO A 274 0.90 -4.18 16.79
N LEU A 275 2.10 -4.56 17.25
CA LEU A 275 2.72 -3.94 18.42
C LEU A 275 3.16 -2.50 18.17
N ILE A 276 3.78 -2.23 17.01
CA ILE A 276 4.13 -0.86 16.58
C ILE A 276 2.87 0.00 16.47
N ALA A 277 1.83 -0.52 15.82
CA ALA A 277 0.55 0.16 15.67
C ALA A 277 -0.11 0.40 17.03
N LEU A 278 -0.16 -0.60 17.92
CA LEU A 278 -0.77 -0.47 19.25
C LEU A 278 -0.13 0.66 20.05
N GLY A 279 1.21 0.67 20.14
CA GLY A 279 1.94 1.72 20.85
C GLY A 279 1.71 3.09 20.22
N GLY A 280 1.75 3.17 18.89
CA GLY A 280 1.53 4.41 18.15
C GLY A 280 0.14 5.00 18.34
N TYR A 281 -0.93 4.21 18.12
CA TYR A 281 -2.30 4.69 18.28
C TYR A 281 -2.68 4.91 19.75
N ALA A 282 -2.11 4.15 20.69
CA ALA A 282 -2.29 4.43 22.11
C ALA A 282 -1.79 5.84 22.44
N LEU A 283 -0.56 6.19 22.03
CA LEU A 283 -0.02 7.53 22.23
C LEU A 283 -0.89 8.62 21.58
N ILE A 284 -1.32 8.42 20.33
CA ILE A 284 -2.20 9.37 19.63
C ILE A 284 -3.54 9.54 20.36
N SER A 285 -4.10 8.47 20.93
CA SER A 285 -5.39 8.53 21.66
C SER A 285 -5.34 9.38 22.94
N PHE A 286 -4.15 9.55 23.54
CA PHE A 286 -3.93 10.43 24.69
C PHE A 286 -3.58 11.88 24.30
N GLY A 287 -3.74 12.26 23.03
CA GLY A 287 -3.48 13.62 22.55
C GLY A 287 -1.99 13.91 22.28
N ALA A 288 -1.15 12.88 22.17
CA ALA A 288 0.27 13.07 21.86
C ALA A 288 0.45 13.70 20.47
N VAL A 289 1.18 14.83 20.48
CA VAL A 289 1.40 15.85 19.44
C VAL A 289 1.40 15.36 17.99
N LEU A 290 0.88 16.22 17.10
CA LEU A 290 0.85 16.16 15.63
C LEU A 290 2.15 15.66 14.95
N VAL A 291 3.33 15.88 15.54
CA VAL A 291 4.63 15.41 15.00
C VAL A 291 4.79 13.89 15.15
N LEU A 292 4.23 13.30 16.22
CA LEU A 292 4.34 11.88 16.50
C LEU A 292 3.52 11.03 15.52
N VAL A 293 2.36 11.53 15.08
CA VAL A 293 1.46 10.85 14.12
C VAL A 293 2.21 10.50 12.84
N ARG A 294 3.01 11.44 12.31
CA ARG A 294 3.82 11.21 11.10
C ARG A 294 4.79 10.05 11.29
N TRP A 295 5.51 10.02 12.41
CA TRP A 295 6.48 8.95 12.68
C TRP A 295 5.79 7.61 12.89
N VAL A 296 4.74 7.57 13.71
CA VAL A 296 3.93 6.37 13.96
C VAL A 296 3.45 5.78 12.64
N LYS A 297 2.83 6.60 11.77
CA LYS A 297 2.34 6.12 10.47
C LYS A 297 3.46 5.73 9.52
N ALA A 298 4.60 6.42 9.53
CA ALA A 298 5.72 6.05 8.70
C ALA A 298 6.35 4.71 9.13
N PHE A 299 6.43 4.43 10.44
CA PHE A 299 6.88 3.14 10.96
C PHE A 299 5.86 2.02 10.71
N GLU A 300 4.56 2.29 10.91
CA GLU A 300 3.50 1.34 10.60
C GLU A 300 3.52 0.93 9.12
N ASN A 301 3.42 1.90 8.21
CA ASN A 301 3.41 1.62 6.77
C ASN A 301 4.76 1.08 6.29
N GLY A 302 5.86 1.58 6.85
CA GLY A 302 7.20 1.07 6.55
C GLY A 302 7.33 -0.41 6.92
N THR A 303 6.81 -0.81 8.07
CA THR A 303 6.77 -2.20 8.53
C THR A 303 5.80 -3.04 7.69
N ASP A 304 4.63 -2.50 7.31
CA ASP A 304 3.67 -3.21 6.49
C ASP A 304 4.24 -3.54 5.10
N TYR A 305 4.81 -2.53 4.43
CA TYR A 305 5.39 -2.68 3.10
C TYR A 305 6.60 -3.63 3.04
N SER A 306 7.28 -3.84 4.16
CA SER A 306 8.48 -4.68 4.24
C SER A 306 8.21 -6.01 4.97
N LEU A 307 8.35 -5.99 6.30
CA LEU A 307 8.27 -7.17 7.17
C LEU A 307 6.91 -7.85 7.09
N GLN A 308 5.82 -7.10 7.10
CA GLN A 308 4.48 -7.71 7.11
C GLN A 308 4.16 -8.36 5.77
N ASN A 309 4.44 -7.70 4.65
CA ASN A 309 4.29 -8.31 3.33
C ASN A 309 5.10 -9.59 3.18
N THR A 310 6.34 -9.59 3.68
CA THR A 310 7.19 -10.80 3.68
C THR A 310 6.60 -11.90 4.60
N THR A 311 6.10 -11.51 5.77
CA THR A 311 5.49 -12.45 6.74
C THR A 311 4.19 -13.04 6.21
N LYS A 312 3.31 -12.23 5.63
CA LYS A 312 2.08 -12.67 4.94
C LYS A 312 2.42 -13.72 3.88
N ALA A 313 3.41 -13.45 3.02
CA ALA A 313 3.85 -14.42 2.02
C ALA A 313 4.36 -15.73 2.65
N ALA A 314 5.11 -15.64 3.75
CA ALA A 314 5.63 -16.78 4.47
C ALA A 314 4.54 -17.64 5.13
N LEU A 315 3.44 -17.04 5.63
CA LEU A 315 2.30 -17.77 6.20
C LEU A 315 1.63 -18.71 5.17
N PHE A 316 1.65 -18.35 3.88
CA PHE A 316 1.11 -19.22 2.83
C PHE A 316 2.05 -20.37 2.43
N LEU A 317 3.30 -20.41 2.92
CA LEU A 317 4.23 -21.50 2.59
C LEU A 317 3.79 -22.84 3.17
N VAL A 318 2.98 -22.84 4.24
CA VAL A 318 2.42 -24.05 4.87
C VAL A 318 1.01 -24.39 4.36
N THR A 319 0.63 -23.84 3.21
CA THR A 319 -0.70 -24.04 2.60
C THR A 319 -0.58 -24.79 1.28
N LYS A 320 -1.66 -25.48 0.89
CA LYS A 320 -1.70 -26.18 -0.39
C LYS A 320 -1.70 -25.18 -1.55
N ARG A 321 -1.24 -25.60 -2.74
CA ARG A 321 -1.18 -24.74 -3.95
C ARG A 321 -2.50 -24.01 -4.24
N GLU A 322 -3.63 -24.73 -4.17
CA GLU A 322 -4.94 -24.13 -4.38
C GLU A 322 -5.29 -23.06 -3.32
N GLU A 323 -4.92 -23.29 -2.06
CA GLU A 323 -5.09 -22.34 -0.95
C GLU A 323 -4.24 -21.08 -1.19
N LYS A 324 -2.96 -21.27 -1.52
CA LYS A 324 -1.99 -20.19 -1.76
C LYS A 324 -2.43 -19.22 -2.85
N TYR A 325 -3.06 -19.71 -3.93
CA TYR A 325 -3.42 -18.86 -5.06
C TYR A 325 -4.89 -18.40 -5.05
N LYS A 326 -5.84 -19.31 -4.82
CA LYS A 326 -7.27 -18.95 -4.87
C LYS A 326 -7.72 -18.20 -3.63
N ALA A 327 -7.27 -18.63 -2.44
CA ALA A 327 -7.65 -17.97 -1.20
C ALA A 327 -6.97 -16.61 -1.10
N LYS A 328 -5.69 -16.51 -1.48
CA LYS A 328 -4.99 -15.22 -1.52
C LYS A 328 -5.69 -14.22 -2.44
N ALA A 329 -6.05 -14.61 -3.66
CA ALA A 329 -6.78 -13.72 -4.57
C ALA A 329 -8.12 -13.24 -3.97
N ALA A 330 -8.88 -14.14 -3.33
CA ALA A 330 -10.14 -13.78 -2.66
C ALA A 330 -9.92 -12.86 -1.44
N ILE A 331 -8.85 -13.08 -0.68
CA ILE A 331 -8.47 -12.24 0.46
C ILE A 331 -8.09 -10.83 -0.01
N ASP A 332 -7.22 -10.75 -1.02
CA ASP A 332 -6.70 -9.49 -1.57
C ASP A 332 -7.79 -8.64 -2.24
N THR A 333 -8.88 -9.28 -2.70
CA THR A 333 -10.03 -8.57 -3.31
C THR A 333 -11.16 -8.26 -2.34
N PHE A 334 -11.58 -9.20 -1.49
CA PHE A 334 -12.76 -8.99 -0.65
C PHE A 334 -12.42 -8.44 0.73
N PHE A 335 -11.43 -9.03 1.41
CA PHE A 335 -11.15 -8.68 2.81
C PHE A 335 -10.39 -7.36 2.92
N VAL A 336 -9.42 -7.14 2.03
CA VAL A 336 -8.72 -5.84 1.91
C VAL A 336 -9.74 -4.72 1.65
N ARG A 337 -10.65 -4.91 0.68
CA ARG A 337 -11.68 -3.92 0.34
C ARG A 337 -12.74 -3.76 1.40
N GLY A 338 -13.12 -4.84 2.06
CA GLY A 338 -14.00 -4.82 3.22
C GLY A 338 -13.41 -3.91 4.31
N GLY A 339 -12.11 -4.04 4.58
CA GLY A 339 -11.38 -3.15 5.49
C GLY A 339 -11.45 -1.67 5.07
N ASP A 340 -11.11 -1.37 3.81
CA ASP A 340 -11.15 0.01 3.28
C ASP A 340 -12.55 0.62 3.34
N THR A 341 -13.58 -0.19 3.03
CA THR A 341 -14.99 0.23 3.01
C THR A 341 -15.49 0.48 4.42
N LEU A 342 -15.20 -0.42 5.36
CA LEU A 342 -15.54 -0.25 6.77
C LEU A 342 -14.84 0.97 7.37
N SER A 343 -13.58 1.20 7.03
CA SER A 343 -12.85 2.39 7.46
C SER A 343 -13.47 3.66 6.89
N SER A 344 -13.77 3.68 5.59
CA SER A 344 -14.42 4.82 4.94
C SER A 344 -15.77 5.13 5.58
N LEU A 345 -16.56 4.10 5.91
CA LEU A 345 -17.83 4.25 6.60
C LEU A 345 -17.65 4.79 8.03
N ALA A 346 -16.67 4.28 8.77
CA ALA A 346 -16.36 4.75 10.12
C ALA A 346 -15.94 6.22 10.12
N VAL A 347 -15.11 6.64 9.16
CA VAL A 347 -14.69 8.04 8.98
C VAL A 347 -15.87 8.91 8.54
N PHE A 348 -16.69 8.45 7.58
CA PHE A 348 -17.86 9.21 7.12
C PHE A 348 -18.85 9.47 8.27
N ILE A 349 -19.20 8.44 9.04
CA ILE A 349 -20.10 8.58 10.19
C ILE A 349 -19.45 9.43 11.28
N GLY A 350 -18.22 9.10 11.66
CA GLY A 350 -17.55 9.77 12.77
C GLY A 350 -17.25 11.24 12.50
N ALA A 351 -16.71 11.58 11.33
CA ALA A 351 -16.24 12.92 11.02
C ALA A 351 -17.35 13.75 10.39
N GLY A 352 -18.15 13.14 9.51
CA GLY A 352 -19.23 13.81 8.80
C GLY A 352 -20.48 14.03 9.64
N LEU A 353 -20.89 13.04 10.44
CA LEU A 353 -22.14 13.11 11.21
C LEU A 353 -21.93 13.45 12.69
N LEU A 354 -20.88 12.92 13.31
CA LEU A 354 -20.68 13.01 14.77
C LEU A 354 -19.60 14.01 15.19
N GLY A 355 -18.82 14.57 14.26
CA GLY A 355 -17.73 15.50 14.56
C GLY A 355 -16.65 14.93 15.48
N LEU A 356 -16.41 13.62 15.44
CA LEU A 356 -15.44 12.96 16.32
C LEU A 356 -14.01 13.46 16.04
N PRO A 357 -13.23 13.76 17.09
CA PRO A 357 -11.85 14.18 16.93
C PRO A 357 -10.93 12.97 16.65
N ILE A 358 -9.72 13.23 16.14
CA ILE A 358 -8.78 12.20 15.67
C ILE A 358 -8.38 11.17 16.76
N GLU A 359 -8.41 11.58 18.02
CA GLU A 359 -8.10 10.76 19.19
C GLU A 359 -9.10 9.61 19.34
N ARG A 360 -10.37 9.81 18.96
CA ARG A 360 -11.40 8.75 19.00
C ARG A 360 -11.16 7.69 17.94
N TYR A 361 -10.63 8.08 16.78
CA TYR A 361 -10.21 7.13 15.75
C TYR A 361 -8.96 6.36 16.15
N ALA A 362 -8.02 7.02 16.81
CA ALA A 362 -6.86 6.35 17.39
C ALA A 362 -7.28 5.32 18.46
N LEU A 363 -8.24 5.67 19.34
CA LEU A 363 -8.81 4.73 20.30
C LEU A 363 -9.51 3.55 19.62
N LEU A 364 -10.29 3.81 18.56
CA LEU A 364 -10.91 2.75 17.75
C LEU A 364 -9.85 1.80 17.18
N ASN A 365 -8.77 2.34 16.63
CA ASN A 365 -7.64 1.54 16.14
C ASN A 365 -7.00 0.72 17.26
N VAL A 366 -6.78 1.28 18.45
CA VAL A 366 -6.28 0.52 19.61
C VAL A 366 -7.15 -0.71 19.90
N LEU A 367 -8.48 -0.53 19.95
CA LEU A 367 -9.41 -1.63 20.21
C LEU A 367 -9.36 -2.70 19.12
N VAL A 368 -9.33 -2.28 17.85
CA VAL A 368 -9.21 -3.21 16.71
C VAL A 368 -7.87 -3.95 16.73
N ILE A 369 -6.77 -3.27 17.10
CA ILE A 369 -5.45 -3.87 17.20
C ILE A 369 -5.36 -4.89 18.34
N ILE A 370 -6.04 -4.67 19.47
CA ILE A 370 -6.12 -5.67 20.54
C ILE A 370 -6.78 -6.95 20.02
N VAL A 371 -7.90 -6.83 19.28
CA VAL A 371 -8.55 -7.99 18.63
C VAL A 371 -7.61 -8.65 17.61
N LEU A 372 -6.89 -7.83 16.84
CA LEU A 372 -5.94 -8.29 15.85
C LEU A 372 -4.77 -9.08 16.46
N LEU A 373 -4.25 -8.66 17.61
CA LEU A 373 -3.23 -9.40 18.35
C LEU A 373 -3.73 -10.80 18.75
N VAL A 374 -4.98 -10.90 19.25
CA VAL A 374 -5.61 -12.20 19.55
C VAL A 374 -5.68 -13.08 18.30
N ILE A 375 -6.04 -12.51 17.15
CA ILE A 375 -6.06 -13.23 15.87
C ILE A 375 -4.65 -13.66 15.45
N CYS A 376 -3.65 -12.79 15.58
CA CYS A 376 -2.25 -13.13 15.29
C CYS A 376 -1.77 -14.29 16.16
N PHE A 377 -2.05 -14.31 17.47
CA PHE A 377 -1.73 -15.46 18.32
C PHE A 377 -2.39 -16.75 17.84
N LYS A 378 -3.67 -16.71 17.44
CA LYS A 378 -4.36 -17.87 16.85
C LYS A 378 -3.72 -18.33 15.54
N ILE A 379 -3.28 -17.41 14.68
CA ILE A 379 -2.56 -17.71 13.44
C ILE A 379 -1.21 -18.36 13.73
N ILE A 380 -0.45 -17.84 14.70
CA ILE A 380 0.86 -18.37 15.08
C ILE A 380 0.74 -19.83 15.54
N THR A 381 -0.23 -20.13 16.40
CA THR A 381 -0.48 -21.48 16.89
C THR A 381 -0.88 -22.41 15.74
N ALA A 382 -1.79 -21.98 14.86
CA ALA A 382 -2.21 -22.76 13.71
C ALA A 382 -1.08 -22.99 12.69
N TYR A 383 -0.23 -21.98 12.48
CA TYR A 383 0.95 -22.05 11.62
C TYR A 383 1.95 -23.06 12.15
N LYS A 384 2.30 -23.00 13.45
CA LYS A 384 3.21 -23.96 14.09
C LYS A 384 2.71 -25.40 13.94
N LYS A 385 1.39 -25.63 14.16
CA LYS A 385 0.77 -26.94 13.99
C LYS A 385 0.86 -27.46 12.55
N ARG A 386 0.57 -26.60 11.56
CA ARG A 386 0.67 -26.98 10.13
C ARG A 386 2.11 -27.25 9.71
N LYS A 387 3.04 -26.40 10.14
CA LYS A 387 4.47 -26.58 9.87
C LYS A 387 4.98 -27.91 10.43
N ALA A 388 4.70 -28.20 11.70
CA ALA A 388 5.10 -29.46 12.33
C ALA A 388 4.53 -30.69 11.59
N ALA A 389 3.27 -30.63 11.12
CA ALA A 389 2.68 -31.71 10.32
C ALA A 389 3.38 -31.88 8.97
N MET A 390 3.77 -30.80 8.30
CA MET A 390 4.53 -30.87 7.05
C MET A 390 5.94 -31.42 7.26
N ASP A 391 6.64 -30.95 8.29
CA ASP A 391 7.98 -31.41 8.63
C ASP A 391 7.96 -32.91 8.98
N ALA A 392 6.92 -33.40 9.67
CA ALA A 392 6.73 -34.82 9.96
C ALA A 392 6.51 -35.68 8.71
N VAL A 393 5.71 -35.19 7.74
CA VAL A 393 5.51 -35.88 6.45
C VAL A 393 6.82 -35.93 5.65
N ALA A 394 7.59 -34.84 5.65
CA ALA A 394 8.89 -34.79 4.97
C ALA A 394 9.92 -35.75 5.60
N ALA A 395 9.93 -35.87 6.93
CA ALA A 395 10.80 -36.81 7.64
C ALA A 395 10.40 -38.28 7.45
N ALA A 396 9.12 -38.55 7.18
CA ALA A 396 8.60 -39.90 6.92
C ALA A 396 8.74 -40.34 5.45
N ALA A 397 9.11 -39.44 4.53
CA ALA A 397 9.36 -39.80 3.15
C ALA A 397 10.68 -40.59 3.06
N PRO A 398 10.70 -41.80 2.45
CA PRO A 398 11.93 -42.55 2.30
C PRO A 398 12.94 -41.72 1.51
N ALA A 399 14.18 -41.65 2.00
CA ALA A 399 15.29 -41.04 1.27
C ALA A 399 15.46 -41.81 -0.04
N ALA A 400 15.03 -41.18 -1.14
CA ALA A 400 15.12 -41.74 -2.49
C ALA A 400 16.56 -41.72 -3.01
#